data_AF-A0A8I1NLV7-F1
#
_entry.id   AF-A0A8I1NLV7-F1
#
_cell.length_a   1.000
_cell.length_b   1.000
_cell.length_c   1.000
_cell.angle_alpha   90.00
_cell.angle_beta   90.00
_cell.angle_gamma   90.00
#
_symmetry.space_group_name_H-M   'P 1'
#
loop_
_entity.id
_entity.type
_entity.pdbx_description
1 polymer ?
#
loop_
_entity_poly.entity_id
_entity_poly.type
_entity_poly.pdbx_seq_one_letter_code
_entity_poly.pdbx_strand_id
1 'polypeptide(L)'
;MTIAMASAVPQAGAEIFERILTAPSGLVVLQSKDAEALIEQVRVLARHSGQAVYLWQPDTGLGSLREAHARVPDCERLGNALRYMQQSMHFGVYFLRGVELPLSAVDAAMLRQLARAPKGHLRRVVLVDAPQALVAHLGDLAAQVSTEDGKPRQLRLRDGRWLT
;
A
#
# COMPACT_ATOMS: atom_id res chain seq x y z
N MET A 1 -26.72 16.22 -25.78
CA MET A 1 -26.53 15.55 -24.47
C MET A 1 -25.34 14.62 -24.59
N THR A 2 -24.20 14.99 -23.99
CA THR A 2 -23.13 14.07 -23.59
C THR A 2 -22.16 14.88 -22.71
N ILE A 3 -22.33 14.77 -21.40
CA ILE A 3 -21.31 15.27 -20.46
C ILE A 3 -20.33 14.10 -20.29
N ALA A 4 -19.09 14.35 -20.67
CA ALA A 4 -17.99 13.41 -20.60
C ALA A 4 -17.80 12.91 -19.15
N MET A 5 -17.98 11.61 -18.93
CA MET A 5 -17.56 10.93 -17.71
C MET A 5 -16.06 10.64 -17.82
N ALA A 6 -15.23 11.62 -17.49
CA ALA A 6 -13.79 11.45 -17.37
C ALA A 6 -13.30 12.18 -16.12
N SER A 7 -13.32 11.50 -14.96
CA SER A 7 -12.43 11.74 -13.80
C SER A 7 -12.83 10.92 -12.54
N ALA A 8 -13.20 9.64 -12.68
CA ALA A 8 -13.48 8.79 -11.50
C ALA A 8 -12.25 8.01 -11.00
N VAL A 9 -11.24 7.82 -11.86
CA VAL A 9 -10.09 6.92 -11.60
C VAL A 9 -9.06 7.47 -10.61
N PRO A 10 -8.70 8.78 -10.58
CA PRO A 10 -7.71 9.29 -9.63
C PRO A 10 -8.18 9.25 -8.17
N GLN A 11 -9.49 9.32 -7.96
CA GLN A 11 -10.08 9.43 -6.62
C GLN A 11 -10.02 8.11 -5.85
N ALA A 12 -10.14 6.97 -6.54
CA ALA A 12 -10.03 5.64 -5.91
C ALA A 12 -8.64 5.41 -5.31
N GLY A 13 -7.57 5.74 -6.04
CA GLY A 13 -6.20 5.62 -5.55
C GLY A 13 -5.92 6.50 -4.33
N ALA A 14 -6.42 7.74 -4.33
CA ALA A 14 -6.31 8.64 -3.18
C ALA A 14 -7.07 8.11 -1.95
N GLU A 15 -8.31 7.64 -2.14
CA GLU A 15 -9.12 7.08 -1.05
C GLU A 15 -8.47 5.82 -0.43
N ILE A 16 -7.93 4.93 -1.27
CA ILE A 16 -7.20 3.75 -0.79
C ILE A 16 -5.91 4.13 -0.08
N PHE A 17 -5.18 5.11 -0.61
CA PHE A 17 -3.96 5.59 0.04
C PHE A 17 -4.25 6.17 1.42
N GLU A 18 -5.30 6.97 1.58
CA GLU A 18 -5.72 7.48 2.90
C GLU A 18 -6.12 6.35 3.86
N ARG A 19 -6.82 5.31 3.38
CA ARG A 19 -7.13 4.12 4.18
C ARG A 19 -5.87 3.37 4.64
N ILE A 20 -4.84 3.29 3.80
CA ILE A 20 -3.54 2.74 4.16
C ILE A 20 -2.87 3.59 5.25
N LEU A 21 -2.89 4.92 5.11
CA LEU A 21 -2.27 5.83 6.08
C LEU A 21 -2.95 5.74 7.45
N THR A 22 -4.28 5.65 7.47
CA THR A 22 -5.10 5.61 8.69
C THR A 22 -5.25 4.22 9.29
N ALA A 23 -4.71 3.18 8.67
CA ALA A 23 -4.80 1.81 9.16
C ALA A 23 -4.24 1.67 10.61
N PRO A 24 -4.85 0.84 11.47
CA PRO A 24 -4.40 0.71 12.86
C PRO A 24 -3.04 -0.02 13.00
N SER A 25 -2.62 -0.78 11.97
CA SER A 25 -1.38 -1.55 11.95
C SER A 25 -0.33 -0.94 11.03
N GLY A 26 0.95 -1.06 11.38
CA GLY A 26 2.08 -0.72 10.49
C GLY A 26 2.14 -1.61 9.26
N LEU A 27 1.47 -2.76 9.28
CA LEU A 27 1.34 -3.70 8.19
C LEU A 27 -0.09 -3.69 7.66
N VAL A 28 -0.24 -3.57 6.35
CA VAL A 28 -1.51 -3.57 5.64
C VAL A 28 -1.49 -4.68 4.59
N VAL A 29 -2.54 -5.47 4.52
CA VAL A 29 -2.79 -6.36 3.38
C VAL A 29 -3.79 -5.65 2.48
N LEU A 30 -3.39 -5.42 1.24
CA LEU A 30 -4.17 -4.75 0.23
C LEU A 30 -4.64 -5.76 -0.82
N GLN A 31 -5.96 -5.92 -0.94
CA GLN A 31 -6.58 -6.69 -2.00
C GLN A 31 -6.99 -5.74 -3.13
N SER A 32 -6.39 -5.91 -4.31
CA SER A 32 -6.70 -5.13 -5.50
C SER A 32 -7.24 -6.01 -6.62
N LYS A 33 -8.28 -5.53 -7.30
CA LYS A 33 -8.71 -6.13 -8.58
C LYS A 33 -7.70 -5.88 -9.71
N ASP A 34 -7.01 -4.75 -9.64
CA ASP A 34 -5.99 -4.34 -10.60
C ASP A 34 -4.87 -3.62 -9.84
N ALA A 35 -3.89 -4.38 -9.36
CA ALA A 35 -2.76 -3.84 -8.62
C ALA A 35 -1.90 -2.89 -9.47
N GLU A 36 -1.78 -3.14 -10.78
CA GLU A 36 -1.00 -2.28 -11.67
C GLU A 36 -1.62 -0.89 -11.77
N ALA A 37 -2.92 -0.83 -12.08
CA ALA A 37 -3.63 0.44 -12.18
C ALA A 37 -3.59 1.22 -10.85
N LEU A 38 -3.72 0.52 -9.72
CA LEU A 38 -3.62 1.14 -8.40
C LEU A 38 -2.21 1.68 -8.12
N ILE A 39 -1.15 0.91 -8.42
CA ILE A 39 0.23 1.36 -8.24
C ILE A 39 0.51 2.58 -9.11
N GLU A 40 0.01 2.63 -10.35
CA GLU A 40 0.17 3.80 -11.22
C GLU A 40 -0.61 5.03 -10.71
N GLN A 41 -1.81 4.84 -10.14
CA GLN A 41 -2.53 5.93 -9.47
C GLN A 41 -1.75 6.46 -8.25
N VAL A 42 -1.21 5.56 -7.42
CA VAL A 42 -0.38 5.91 -6.26
C VAL A 42 0.93 6.58 -6.70
N ARG A 43 1.51 6.17 -7.84
CA ARG A 43 2.68 6.82 -8.44
C ARG A 43 2.38 8.26 -8.82
N VAL A 44 1.26 8.49 -9.50
CA VAL A 44 0.79 9.84 -9.84
C VAL A 44 0.60 10.65 -8.56
N LEU A 45 -0.06 10.09 -7.54
CA LEU A 45 -0.25 10.77 -6.26
C LEU A 45 1.08 11.15 -5.61
N ALA A 46 2.03 10.22 -5.49
CA ALA A 46 3.33 10.45 -4.86
C ALA A 46 4.17 11.51 -5.59
N ARG A 47 4.08 11.58 -6.92
CA ARG A 47 4.72 12.63 -7.73
C ARG A 47 4.16 14.01 -7.44
N HIS A 48 2.84 14.12 -7.29
CA HIS A 48 2.18 15.41 -7.02
C HIS A 48 2.32 15.85 -5.56
N SER A 49 2.23 14.92 -4.61
CA SER A 49 2.27 15.21 -3.17
C SER A 49 3.69 15.27 -2.60
N GLY A 50 4.68 14.75 -3.31
CA GLY A 50 6.05 14.60 -2.83
C GLY A 50 6.23 13.50 -1.78
N GLN A 51 5.17 12.74 -1.46
CA GLN A 51 5.21 11.71 -0.42
C GLN A 51 6.24 10.60 -0.75
N ALA A 52 6.91 10.11 0.30
CA ALA A 52 7.88 9.03 0.18
C ALA A 52 7.16 7.68 0.04
N VAL A 53 6.92 7.28 -1.20
CA VAL A 53 6.26 6.02 -1.55
C VAL A 53 7.21 5.16 -2.37
N TYR A 54 7.30 3.88 -2.02
CA TYR A 54 8.19 2.92 -2.62
C TYR A 54 7.45 1.65 -3.03
N LEU A 55 7.98 0.98 -4.04
CA LEU A 55 7.53 -0.33 -4.50
C LEU A 55 8.73 -1.27 -4.50
N TRP A 56 8.56 -2.44 -3.87
CA TRP A 56 9.46 -3.57 -3.99
C TRP A 56 8.79 -4.68 -4.80
N GLN A 57 9.55 -5.27 -5.72
CA GLN A 57 9.19 -6.47 -6.47
C GLN A 57 10.43 -7.38 -6.58
N PRO A 58 10.26 -8.71 -6.72
CA PRO A 58 11.38 -9.65 -6.77
C PRO A 58 12.38 -9.38 -7.89
N ASP A 59 11.90 -8.87 -9.03
CA ASP A 59 12.67 -8.59 -10.24
C ASP A 59 13.36 -7.22 -10.20
N THR A 60 12.73 -6.22 -9.58
CA THR A 60 13.22 -4.84 -9.61
C THR A 60 13.86 -4.34 -8.33
N GLY A 61 13.68 -5.04 -7.21
CA GLY A 61 14.02 -4.53 -5.88
C GLY A 61 13.18 -3.33 -5.47
N LEU A 62 13.63 -2.63 -4.42
CA LEU A 62 12.94 -1.46 -3.86
C LEU A 62 13.28 -0.18 -4.65
N GLY A 63 12.25 0.52 -5.12
CA GLY A 63 12.42 1.81 -5.80
C GLY A 63 11.35 2.83 -5.44
N SER A 64 11.65 4.10 -5.66
CA SER A 64 10.70 5.20 -5.45
C SER A 64 9.62 5.19 -6.52
N LEU A 65 8.36 5.35 -6.11
CA LEU A 65 7.27 5.64 -7.06
C LEU A 65 7.27 7.13 -7.45
N ARG A 66 7.78 8.01 -6.59
CA ARG A 66 7.94 9.43 -6.89
C ARG A 66 8.95 9.65 -8.04
N GLU A 67 10.11 9.01 -7.95
CA GLU A 67 11.22 9.19 -8.89
C GLU A 67 11.45 7.93 -9.73
N ALA A 68 11.14 8.00 -11.03
CA ALA A 68 11.04 6.83 -11.93
C ALA A 68 12.29 5.94 -12.01
N HIS A 69 13.48 6.49 -11.72
CA HIS A 69 14.76 5.77 -11.78
C HIS A 69 15.46 5.67 -10.42
N ALA A 70 14.86 6.19 -9.34
CA ALA A 70 15.48 6.12 -8.03
C ALA A 70 15.25 4.73 -7.42
N ARG A 71 16.29 3.91 -7.43
CA ARG A 71 16.35 2.65 -6.69
C ARG A 71 16.97 2.86 -5.32
N VAL A 72 16.54 2.06 -4.35
CA VAL A 72 17.19 1.99 -3.04
C VAL A 72 18.31 0.95 -3.14
N PRO A 73 19.58 1.33 -2.90
CA PRO A 73 20.71 0.41 -2.97
C PRO A 73 20.53 -0.80 -2.03
N ASP A 74 21.10 -1.94 -2.44
CA ASP A 74 21.14 -3.21 -1.69
C ASP A 74 19.77 -3.80 -1.32
N CYS A 75 18.68 -3.29 -1.90
CA CYS A 75 17.30 -3.69 -1.59
C CYS A 75 16.66 -4.55 -2.69
N GLU A 76 17.45 -5.33 -3.43
CA GLU A 76 16.94 -6.32 -4.40
C GLU A 76 16.25 -7.48 -3.67
N ARG A 77 16.85 -7.93 -2.56
CA ARG A 77 16.31 -9.03 -1.74
C ARG A 77 15.30 -8.54 -0.72
N LEU A 78 14.23 -9.31 -0.52
CA LEU A 78 13.16 -8.98 0.43
C LEU A 78 13.70 -8.66 1.83
N GLY A 79 14.57 -9.50 2.39
CA GLY A 79 15.11 -9.28 3.74
C GLY A 79 15.90 -7.98 3.89
N ASN A 80 16.58 -7.52 2.83
CA ASN A 80 17.26 -6.22 2.85
C ASN A 80 16.27 -5.06 2.77
N ALA A 81 15.25 -5.18 1.92
CA ALA A 81 14.17 -4.20 1.83
C ALA A 81 13.42 -4.07 3.17
N LEU A 82 13.10 -5.19 3.84
CA LEU A 82 12.47 -5.19 5.17
C LEU A 82 13.38 -4.53 6.22
N ARG A 83 14.70 -4.77 6.17
CA ARG A 83 15.69 -4.13 7.05
C ARG A 83 15.72 -2.62 6.87
N TYR A 84 15.77 -2.19 5.61
CA TYR A 84 15.70 -0.78 5.24
C TYR A 84 14.43 -0.13 5.79
N MET A 85 13.27 -0.77 5.62
CA MET A 85 11.99 -0.28 6.14
C MET A 85 11.98 -0.16 7.66
N GLN A 86 12.53 -1.14 8.38
CA GLN A 86 12.60 -1.10 9.84
C GLN A 86 13.49 0.04 10.36
N GLN A 87 14.60 0.31 9.67
CA GLN A 87 15.60 1.28 10.08
C GLN A 87 15.29 2.71 9.58
N SER A 88 14.35 2.86 8.66
CA SER A 88 13.99 4.16 8.09
C SER A 88 13.53 5.14 9.18
N MET A 89 14.21 6.30 9.25
CA MET A 89 13.93 7.37 10.19
C MET A 89 12.86 8.35 9.70
N HIS A 90 12.18 8.07 8.59
CA HIS A 90 11.22 9.01 8.00
C HIS A 90 9.89 8.34 7.70
N PHE A 91 8.91 9.19 7.38
CA PHE A 91 7.67 8.74 6.79
C PHE A 91 7.97 7.88 5.55
N GLY A 92 7.27 6.75 5.41
CA GLY A 92 7.38 5.93 4.21
C GLY A 92 6.22 4.95 4.06
N VAL A 93 5.69 4.87 2.86
CA VAL A 93 4.73 3.82 2.46
C VAL A 93 5.42 2.88 1.48
N TYR A 94 5.51 1.61 1.84
CA TYR A 94 6.28 0.60 1.13
C TYR A 94 5.34 -0.49 0.63
N PHE A 95 5.10 -0.51 -0.67
CA PHE A 95 4.34 -1.57 -1.33
C PHE A 95 5.27 -2.74 -1.60
N LEU A 96 4.88 -3.94 -1.16
CA LEU A 96 5.52 -5.20 -1.49
C LEU A 96 4.57 -5.99 -2.38
N ARG A 97 5.03 -6.38 -3.56
CA ARG A 97 4.25 -7.19 -4.50
C ARG A 97 5.07 -8.38 -4.95
N GLY A 98 4.42 -9.52 -5.17
CA GLY A 98 5.09 -10.75 -5.59
C GLY A 98 5.93 -11.39 -4.48
N VAL A 99 5.54 -11.24 -3.22
CA VAL A 99 6.22 -11.92 -2.10
C VAL A 99 5.98 -13.43 -2.22
N GLU A 100 7.05 -14.19 -2.44
CA GLU A 100 7.02 -15.64 -2.56
C GLU A 100 7.05 -16.34 -1.19
N LEU A 101 6.53 -17.57 -1.16
CA LEU A 101 6.52 -18.45 0.01
C LEU A 101 7.36 -19.71 -0.26
N PRO A 102 7.97 -20.32 0.78
CA PRO A 102 7.89 -19.92 2.19
C PRO A 102 8.78 -18.71 2.52
N LEU A 103 8.32 -17.86 3.44
CA LEU A 103 9.19 -16.84 4.03
C LEU A 103 10.24 -17.48 4.93
N SER A 104 11.43 -16.90 4.96
CA SER A 104 12.42 -17.23 5.98
C SER A 104 11.89 -16.83 7.37
N ALA A 105 12.34 -17.52 8.42
CA ALA A 105 11.96 -17.18 9.80
C ALA A 105 12.35 -15.73 10.17
N VAL A 106 13.45 -15.24 9.60
CA VAL A 106 13.93 -13.87 9.79
C VAL A 106 12.99 -12.87 9.15
N ASP A 107 12.62 -13.06 7.88
CA ASP A 107 11.72 -12.14 7.16
C ASP A 107 10.32 -12.13 7.80
N ALA A 108 9.83 -13.30 8.23
CA ALA A 108 8.57 -13.41 8.95
C ALA A 108 8.61 -12.68 10.30
N ALA A 109 9.73 -12.74 11.04
CA ALA A 109 9.89 -11.98 12.28
C ALA A 109 9.94 -10.47 12.01
N MET A 110 10.60 -10.05 10.92
CA MET A 110 10.70 -8.64 10.54
C MET A 110 9.35 -8.04 10.15
N LEU A 111 8.53 -8.77 9.40
CA LEU A 111 7.15 -8.36 9.08
C LEU A 111 6.30 -8.18 10.34
N ARG A 112 6.41 -9.10 11.32
CA ARG A 112 5.70 -8.95 12.60
C ARG A 112 6.16 -7.74 13.40
N GLN A 113 7.44 -7.38 13.32
CA GLN A 113 7.95 -6.15 13.95
C GLN A 113 7.41 -4.91 13.25
N LEU A 114 7.37 -4.91 11.91
CA LEU A 114 6.81 -3.84 11.09
C LEU A 114 5.30 -3.66 11.25
N ALA A 115 4.57 -4.71 11.63
CA ALA A 115 3.16 -4.66 11.97
C ALA A 115 2.85 -3.82 13.22
N ARG A 116 3.78 -3.74 14.17
CA ARG A 116 3.58 -2.97 15.40
C ARG A 116 3.44 -1.48 15.07
N ALA A 117 2.53 -0.80 15.77
CA ALA A 117 2.31 0.63 15.60
C ALA A 117 3.65 1.41 15.69
N PRO A 118 3.95 2.30 14.72
CA PRO A 118 5.22 3.00 14.70
C PRO A 118 5.39 3.88 15.95
N LYS A 119 6.46 3.68 16.71
CA LYS A 119 6.90 4.64 17.73
C LYS A 119 7.72 5.72 17.02
N GLY A 120 7.09 6.84 16.66
CA GLY A 120 7.72 7.94 15.93
C GLY A 120 7.17 8.11 14.52
N HIS A 121 8.02 8.05 13.50
CA HIS A 121 7.61 8.29 12.11
C HIS A 121 6.71 7.19 11.56
N LEU A 122 5.67 7.59 10.82
CA LEU A 122 4.71 6.67 10.22
C LEU A 122 5.38 5.83 9.12
N ARG A 123 5.42 4.52 9.32
CA ARG A 123 5.88 3.56 8.32
C ARG A 123 4.76 2.58 8.05
N ARG A 124 4.31 2.52 6.80
CA ARG A 124 3.29 1.56 6.36
C ARG A 124 3.94 0.60 5.38
N VAL A 125 3.89 -0.69 5.70
CA VAL A 125 4.25 -1.76 4.78
C VAL A 125 2.95 -2.35 4.25
N VAL A 126 2.81 -2.38 2.93
CA VAL A 126 1.58 -2.76 2.24
C VAL A 126 1.87 -4.00 1.41
N LEU A 127 1.31 -5.14 1.79
CA LEU A 127 1.38 -6.37 1.02
C LEU A 127 0.26 -6.36 -0.03
N VAL A 128 0.62 -6.22 -1.29
CA VAL A 128 -0.33 -6.18 -2.41
C VAL A 128 -0.57 -7.60 -2.91
N ASP A 129 -1.84 -8.01 -2.94
CA ASP A 129 -2.29 -9.33 -3.41
C ASP A 129 -1.47 -10.49 -2.82
N ALA A 130 -1.23 -10.40 -1.52
CA ALA A 130 -0.40 -11.37 -0.80
C ALA A 130 -0.99 -12.78 -0.85
N PRO A 131 -0.16 -13.84 -0.94
CA PRO A 131 -0.66 -15.23 -0.90
C PRO A 131 -1.49 -15.48 0.36
N GLN A 132 -2.61 -16.22 0.23
CA GLN A 132 -3.54 -16.46 1.34
C GLN A 132 -2.85 -17.08 2.57
N ALA A 133 -1.87 -17.96 2.37
CA ALA A 133 -1.09 -18.54 3.45
C ALA A 133 -0.28 -17.48 4.25
N LEU A 134 0.23 -16.45 3.58
CA LEU A 134 0.91 -15.32 4.23
C LEU A 134 -0.11 -14.47 5.02
N VAL A 135 -1.27 -14.19 4.42
CA VAL A 135 -2.34 -13.44 5.10
C VAL A 135 -2.79 -14.18 6.37
N ALA A 136 -3.01 -15.49 6.28
CA ALA A 136 -3.37 -16.33 7.43
C ALA A 136 -2.28 -16.35 8.50
N HIS A 137 -1.00 -16.36 8.10
CA HIS A 137 0.13 -16.32 9.02
C HIS A 137 0.25 -15.01 9.80
N LEU A 138 -0.14 -13.89 9.16
CA LEU A 138 -0.12 -12.57 9.77
C LEU A 138 -1.35 -12.34 10.67
N GLY A 139 -2.52 -12.86 10.27
CA GLY A 139 -3.76 -12.75 11.03
C GLY A 139 -4.06 -11.29 11.42
N ASP A 140 -4.41 -11.08 12.68
CA ASP A 140 -4.78 -9.77 13.23
C ASP A 140 -3.62 -8.77 13.32
N LEU A 141 -2.38 -9.20 13.02
CA LEU A 141 -1.24 -8.28 12.97
C LEU A 141 -1.33 -7.33 11.78
N ALA A 142 -2.02 -7.69 10.70
CA ALA A 142 -2.15 -6.85 9.51
C ALA A 142 -3.56 -6.28 9.40
N ALA A 143 -3.65 -4.97 9.12
CA ALA A 143 -4.93 -4.36 8.76
C ALA A 143 -5.32 -4.75 7.33
N GLN A 144 -6.58 -5.09 7.10
CA GLN A 144 -7.10 -5.43 5.78
C GLN A 144 -7.66 -4.19 5.10
N VAL A 145 -7.30 -3.99 3.84
CA VAL A 145 -7.84 -2.93 2.97
C VAL A 145 -8.17 -3.56 1.63
N SER A 146 -9.41 -3.49 1.18
CA SER A 146 -9.77 -3.86 -0.20
C SER A 146 -10.15 -2.64 -1.03
N THR A 147 -9.77 -2.66 -2.31
CA THR A 147 -10.26 -1.70 -3.32
C THR A 147 -11.79 -1.73 -3.50
N GLU A 148 -12.45 -2.82 -3.08
CA GLU A 148 -13.90 -3.00 -3.17
C GLU A 148 -14.67 -2.58 -1.92
N ASP A 149 -14.00 -2.39 -0.78
CA ASP A 149 -14.65 -1.97 0.48
C ASP A 149 -15.16 -0.52 0.44
N GLY A 150 -15.02 0.16 -0.70
CA GLY A 150 -15.79 1.34 -1.02
C GLY A 150 -17.27 1.00 -1.07
N LYS A 151 -17.90 0.79 0.08
CA LYS A 151 -19.34 1.05 0.22
C LYS A 151 -19.56 2.40 -0.46
N PRO A 152 -20.52 2.51 -1.40
CA PRO A 152 -20.80 3.79 -2.00
C PRO A 152 -21.00 4.75 -0.84
N ARG A 153 -20.12 5.75 -0.72
CA ARG A 153 -20.34 6.90 0.16
C ARG A 153 -21.75 7.29 -0.16
N GLN A 154 -22.70 7.09 0.75
CA GLN A 154 -24.11 7.34 0.43
C GLN A 154 -24.15 8.78 -0.07
N LEU A 155 -24.33 8.94 -1.38
CA LEU A 155 -24.27 10.23 -2.01
C LEU A 155 -25.60 10.86 -1.68
N ARG A 156 -25.57 11.88 -0.81
CA ARG A 156 -26.76 12.63 -0.45
C ARG A 156 -26.97 13.71 -1.49
N LEU A 157 -28.13 13.67 -2.13
CA LEU A 157 -28.58 14.74 -3.02
C LEU A 157 -28.77 16.02 -2.20
N ARG A 158 -28.62 17.18 -2.85
CA ARG A 158 -28.79 18.50 -2.19
C ARG A 158 -30.19 18.70 -1.59
N ASP A 159 -31.18 17.93 -2.06
CA ASP A 159 -32.55 17.89 -1.54
C ASP A 159 -32.71 16.99 -0.30
N GLY A 160 -31.62 16.40 0.18
CA GLY A 160 -31.58 15.58 1.38
C GLY A 160 -31.84 14.08 1.15
N ARG A 161 -32.14 13.64 -0.08
CA ARG A 161 -32.41 12.24 -0.41
C ARG A 161 -31.12 11.43 -0.60
N TRP A 162 -31.17 10.15 -0.25
CA TRP A 162 -30.07 9.22 -0.47
C TRP A 162 -30.21 8.57 -1.85
N LEU A 163 -29.10 8.43 -2.56
CA LEU A 163 -29.02 7.57 -3.74
C LEU A 163 -28.98 6.11 -3.26
N THR A 164 -30.09 5.40 -3.48
CA THR A 164 -30.23 3.95 -3.30
C THR A 164 -29.73 3.19 -4.52
#